data_AF-A0A069IGZ8-F1
#
_entry.id   AF-A0A069IGZ8-F1
#
_cell.length_a   1.000
_cell.length_b   1.000
_cell.length_c   1.000
_cell.angle_alpha   90.00
_cell.angle_beta   90.00
_cell.angle_gamma   90.00
#
_symmetry.space_group_name_H-M   'P 1'
#
loop_
_entity.id
_entity.type
_entity.pdbx_description
1 polymer ?
#
loop_
_entity_poly.entity_id
_entity_poly.type
_entity_poly.pdbx_seq_one_letter_code
_entity_poly.pdbx_strand_id
1 'polypeptide(L)'
;MQQFHPILRGLAARLIPAFVLVAVASISPKALAIIDIWAFGSTLNLPNTLPTGTVVSRYTISLSQLCGSASSCPRQFIFLWPNGGTATAPGPLIATNVSGISTRLLVNGQPVTNNTSVASVNSPLEVQLVRDSRPLVAGSLKGSATNPGYYSICPSSVCYTGDSGRGIILSATVRLVNGT
;
A
#
# COMPACT_ATOMS: atom_id res chain seq x y z
N MET A 1 56.02 -45.21 -61.12
CA MET A 1 56.69 -45.71 -59.90
C MET A 1 56.61 -44.64 -58.84
N GLN A 2 56.51 -45.08 -57.59
CA GLN A 2 56.23 -44.31 -56.37
C GLN A 2 57.21 -43.16 -56.13
N GLN A 3 56.77 -42.10 -55.45
CA GLN A 3 57.31 -41.84 -54.10
C GLN A 3 56.39 -40.95 -53.26
N PHE A 4 56.25 -41.35 -52.00
CA PHE A 4 55.43 -40.78 -50.95
C PHE A 4 56.34 -40.20 -49.85
N HIS A 5 55.85 -39.15 -49.18
CA HIS A 5 56.21 -38.65 -47.82
C HIS A 5 57.56 -37.90 -47.63
N PRO A 6 57.77 -37.12 -46.53
CA PRO A 6 56.92 -36.87 -45.34
C PRO A 6 56.89 -35.37 -44.81
N ILE A 7 55.88 -34.93 -44.04
CA ILE A 7 55.89 -34.65 -42.56
C ILE A 7 55.88 -33.17 -42.09
N LEU A 8 54.77 -32.84 -41.41
CA LEU A 8 54.56 -32.14 -40.12
C LEU A 8 54.82 -30.63 -39.90
N ARG A 9 53.75 -30.03 -39.34
CA ARG A 9 53.67 -29.11 -38.18
C ARG A 9 53.80 -27.61 -38.43
N GLY A 10 52.70 -26.91 -38.13
CA GLY A 10 52.81 -25.55 -37.60
C GLY A 10 51.52 -24.74 -37.64
N LEU A 11 50.85 -24.71 -36.49
CA LEU A 11 50.07 -23.58 -35.98
C LEU A 11 48.70 -23.28 -36.61
N ALA A 12 47.70 -23.85 -35.93
CA ALA A 12 46.37 -23.29 -35.82
C ALA A 12 46.43 -21.80 -35.42
N ALA A 13 45.79 -20.94 -36.21
CA ALA A 13 45.37 -19.61 -35.79
C ALA A 13 43.86 -19.49 -36.01
N ARG A 14 43.15 -19.59 -34.88
CA ARG A 14 41.72 -19.33 -34.71
C ARG A 14 41.39 -17.90 -35.14
N LEU A 15 40.33 -17.71 -35.92
CA LEU A 15 39.53 -16.49 -35.83
C LEU A 15 38.04 -16.87 -35.81
N ILE A 16 37.43 -16.48 -34.70
CA ILE A 16 36.08 -16.78 -34.23
C ILE A 16 35.10 -15.83 -34.93
N PRO A 17 33.96 -16.27 -35.48
CA PRO A 17 32.95 -15.34 -35.97
C PRO A 17 32.26 -14.68 -34.77
N ALA A 18 32.28 -13.35 -34.73
CA ALA A 18 31.69 -12.54 -33.68
C ALA A 18 30.15 -12.69 -33.65
N PHE A 19 29.62 -13.17 -32.53
CA PHE A 19 28.19 -13.14 -32.24
C PHE A 19 27.77 -11.70 -31.90
N VAL A 20 26.99 -11.08 -32.78
CA VAL A 20 26.31 -9.80 -32.50
C VAL A 20 25.14 -10.08 -31.56
N LEU A 21 25.33 -9.82 -30.26
CA LEU A 21 24.25 -9.82 -29.27
C LEU A 21 23.43 -8.52 -29.42
N VAL A 22 22.25 -8.63 -30.03
CA VAL A 22 21.26 -7.55 -30.00
C VAL A 22 20.65 -7.50 -28.60
N ALA A 23 21.07 -6.53 -27.79
CA ALA A 23 20.45 -6.23 -26.51
C ALA A 23 19.09 -5.55 -26.77
N VAL A 24 18.00 -6.31 -26.69
CA VAL A 24 16.65 -5.73 -26.65
C VAL A 24 16.49 -5.09 -25.28
N ALA A 25 16.64 -3.77 -25.20
CA ALA A 25 16.29 -3.01 -24.01
C ALA A 25 14.78 -3.11 -23.81
N SER A 26 14.35 -3.98 -22.91
CA SER A 26 12.96 -4.07 -22.46
C SER A 26 12.63 -2.83 -21.64
N ILE A 27 12.08 -1.82 -22.31
CA ILE A 27 11.49 -0.64 -21.68
C ILE A 27 10.21 -1.11 -21.00
N SER A 28 10.31 -1.63 -19.78
CA SER A 28 9.14 -1.99 -18.99
C SER A 28 8.42 -0.69 -18.60
N PRO A 29 7.18 -0.44 -19.06
CA PRO A 29 6.46 0.74 -18.61
C PRO A 29 6.24 0.58 -17.11
N LYS A 30 6.88 1.44 -16.31
CA LYS A 30 6.55 1.54 -14.88
C LYS A 30 5.07 1.90 -14.82
N ALA A 31 4.22 0.92 -14.49
CA ALA A 31 2.80 1.16 -14.31
C ALA A 31 2.61 2.25 -13.24
N LEU A 32 2.02 3.36 -13.67
CA LEU A 32 1.88 4.60 -12.90
C LEU A 32 0.68 4.48 -11.96
N ALA A 33 0.86 3.83 -10.81
CA ALA A 33 -0.20 3.61 -9.84
C ALA A 33 0.20 4.12 -8.44
N ILE A 34 -0.77 4.67 -7.71
CA ILE A 34 -0.67 4.79 -6.25
C ILE A 34 -0.34 3.41 -5.69
N ILE A 35 0.62 3.32 -4.77
CA ILE A 35 0.98 2.05 -4.18
C ILE A 35 0.01 1.74 -3.03
N ASP A 36 -0.64 0.58 -3.11
CA ASP A 36 -1.59 0.14 -2.12
C ASP A 36 -0.91 -0.50 -0.91
N ILE A 37 -1.36 -0.10 0.27
CA ILE A 37 -1.02 -0.68 1.56
C ILE A 37 -2.28 -1.35 2.10
N TRP A 38 -2.22 -2.68 2.22
CA TRP A 38 -3.33 -3.51 2.67
C TRP A 38 -3.27 -3.70 4.20
N ALA A 39 -4.25 -3.13 4.90
CA ALA A 39 -4.35 -3.20 6.35
C ALA A 39 -5.38 -4.25 6.82
N PHE A 40 -5.08 -4.88 7.95
CA PHE A 40 -5.97 -5.81 8.67
C PHE A 40 -6.41 -7.05 7.89
N GLY A 41 -5.64 -7.58 6.93
CA GLY A 41 -6.06 -8.63 5.98
C GLY A 41 -6.52 -10.00 6.53
N SER A 42 -6.85 -10.12 7.81
CA SER A 42 -7.43 -11.29 8.47
C SER A 42 -8.87 -11.02 8.95
N THR A 43 -9.55 -12.07 9.43
CA THR A 43 -10.88 -11.94 10.04
C THR A 43 -10.77 -11.33 11.44
N LEU A 44 -11.62 -10.34 11.75
CA LEU A 44 -11.78 -9.73 13.07
C LEU A 44 -13.03 -10.28 13.74
N ASN A 45 -12.85 -11.07 14.81
CA ASN A 45 -13.96 -11.56 15.63
C ASN A 45 -14.22 -10.56 16.76
N LEU A 46 -15.40 -9.95 16.77
CA LEU A 46 -15.76 -8.87 17.68
C LEU A 46 -16.97 -9.28 18.54
N PRO A 47 -16.94 -9.03 19.87
CA PRO A 47 -18.13 -9.16 20.70
C PRO A 47 -19.24 -8.22 20.23
N ASN A 48 -20.48 -8.70 20.21
CA ASN A 48 -21.65 -7.88 19.88
C ASN A 48 -21.95 -6.77 20.91
N THR A 49 -21.40 -6.87 22.13
CA THR A 49 -21.54 -5.92 23.24
C THR A 49 -20.43 -4.88 23.32
N LEU A 50 -19.57 -4.75 22.29
CA LEU A 50 -18.48 -3.79 22.31
C LEU A 50 -18.95 -2.34 22.57
N PRO A 51 -18.42 -1.68 23.63
CA PRO A 51 -18.74 -0.29 23.92
C PRO A 51 -18.31 0.68 22.83
N THR A 52 -19.10 1.72 22.60
CA THR A 52 -18.73 2.83 21.71
C THR A 52 -17.42 3.48 22.17
N GLY A 53 -16.54 3.80 21.22
CA GLY A 53 -15.22 4.39 21.45
C GLY A 53 -14.09 3.36 21.60
N THR A 54 -14.39 2.07 21.71
CA THR A 54 -13.35 1.02 21.78
C THR A 54 -12.54 0.98 20.49
N VAL A 55 -11.21 1.05 20.60
CA VAL A 55 -10.29 0.71 19.51
C VAL A 55 -10.25 -0.80 19.39
N VAL A 56 -10.84 -1.34 18.32
CA VAL A 56 -10.99 -2.80 18.14
C VAL A 56 -9.78 -3.43 17.47
N SER A 57 -9.01 -2.66 16.70
CA SER A 57 -7.77 -3.12 16.08
C SER A 57 -6.88 -1.94 15.69
N ARG A 58 -5.57 -2.20 15.61
CA ARG A 58 -4.55 -1.26 15.18
C ARG A 58 -3.69 -1.90 14.09
N TYR A 59 -3.35 -1.13 13.07
CA TYR A 59 -2.42 -1.54 12.03
C TYR A 59 -1.34 -0.48 11.88
N THR A 60 -0.10 -0.88 12.04
CA THR A 60 1.05 0.01 11.95
C THR A 60 1.65 -0.05 10.55
N ILE A 61 1.86 1.12 9.95
CA ILE A 61 2.54 1.28 8.67
C ILE A 61 3.93 1.83 8.96
N SER A 62 4.98 1.07 8.63
CA SER A 62 6.34 1.52 8.84
C SER A 62 6.68 2.71 7.93
N LEU A 63 7.65 3.52 8.35
CA LEU A 63 8.21 4.56 7.49
C LEU A 63 8.76 3.98 6.18
N SER A 64 9.30 2.75 6.21
CA SER A 64 9.80 2.09 5.01
C SER A 64 8.73 1.76 3.98
N GLN A 65 7.53 1.41 4.43
CA GLN A 65 6.37 1.21 3.54
C GLN A 65 5.87 2.55 2.97
N LEU A 66 5.97 3.62 3.76
CA LEU A 66 5.47 4.95 3.39
C LEU A 66 6.42 5.68 2.42
N CYS A 67 7.69 5.83 2.77
CA CYS A 67 8.68 6.60 1.99
C CYS A 67 9.96 5.83 1.63
N GLY A 68 9.95 4.49 1.69
CA GLY A 68 11.08 3.67 1.28
C GLY A 68 12.25 3.77 2.26
N SER A 69 13.49 3.84 1.78
CA SER A 69 14.68 3.85 2.65
C SER A 69 14.92 5.17 3.40
N ALA A 70 14.06 6.17 3.24
CA ALA A 70 14.21 7.45 3.92
C ALA A 70 13.89 7.35 5.43
N SER A 71 14.61 8.12 6.25
CA SER A 71 14.40 8.19 7.71
C SER A 71 13.18 9.02 8.11
N SER A 72 12.64 9.82 7.19
CA SER A 72 11.40 10.57 7.35
C SER A 72 10.75 10.78 5.99
N CYS A 73 9.43 10.97 5.99
CA CYS A 73 8.71 11.32 4.77
C CYS A 73 8.49 12.84 4.75
N PRO A 74 9.01 13.56 3.75
CA PRO A 74 8.77 15.00 3.63
C PRO A 74 7.29 15.26 3.39
N ARG A 75 6.88 16.54 3.45
CA ARG A 75 5.50 17.03 3.35
C ARG A 75 4.50 16.05 2.73
N GLN A 76 3.51 15.64 3.52
CA GLN A 76 2.44 14.73 3.09
C GLN A 76 1.08 15.42 3.19
N PHE A 77 0.26 15.21 2.19
CA PHE A 77 -1.14 15.59 2.15
C PHE A 77 -2.01 14.36 2.30
N ILE A 78 -3.00 14.46 3.18
CA ILE A 78 -3.81 13.31 3.57
C ILE A 78 -5.27 13.57 3.24
N PHE A 79 -5.87 12.62 2.52
CA PHE A 79 -7.27 12.62 2.14
C PHE A 79 -7.99 11.43 2.78
N LEU A 80 -9.22 11.67 3.24
CA LEU A 80 -10.03 10.73 3.98
C LEU A 80 -11.27 10.37 3.16
N TRP A 81 -11.40 9.09 2.80
CA TRP A 81 -12.45 8.57 1.93
C TRP A 81 -13.32 7.58 2.71
N PRO A 82 -14.43 8.02 3.33
CA PRO A 82 -15.37 7.11 3.97
C PRO A 82 -15.79 5.98 3.02
N ASN A 83 -16.00 4.79 3.58
CA ASN A 83 -16.46 3.62 2.82
C ASN A 83 -15.50 3.18 1.70
N GLY A 84 -14.26 3.71 1.67
CA GLY A 84 -13.33 3.61 0.55
C GLY A 84 -13.99 4.06 -0.76
N GLY A 85 -14.76 5.15 -0.69
CA GLY A 85 -15.56 5.71 -1.77
C GLY A 85 -14.86 6.85 -2.52
N THR A 86 -15.65 7.67 -3.22
CA THR A 86 -15.16 8.77 -4.08
C THR A 86 -15.33 10.17 -3.52
N ALA A 87 -16.00 10.31 -2.37
CA ALA A 87 -16.23 11.59 -1.70
C ALA A 87 -15.41 11.65 -0.41
N THR A 88 -14.78 12.79 -0.13
CA THR A 88 -14.01 12.98 1.11
C THR A 88 -14.91 13.35 2.29
N ALA A 89 -14.47 13.08 3.52
CA ALA A 89 -15.13 13.56 4.75
C ALA A 89 -14.14 14.20 5.72
N PRO A 90 -14.57 15.17 6.56
CA PRO A 90 -13.67 15.95 7.41
C PRO A 90 -12.84 15.11 8.41
N GLY A 91 -13.34 13.96 8.87
CA GLY A 91 -12.66 13.14 9.87
C GLY A 91 -12.74 13.74 11.28
N PRO A 92 -11.87 13.33 12.23
CA PRO A 92 -10.78 12.35 12.06
C PRO A 92 -11.27 10.89 12.04
N LEU A 93 -12.52 10.67 12.42
CA LEU A 93 -13.18 9.37 12.36
C LEU A 93 -14.08 9.32 11.13
N ILE A 94 -13.83 8.38 10.22
CA ILE A 94 -14.65 8.17 9.01
C ILE A 94 -15.32 6.80 9.02
N ALA A 95 -16.53 6.74 8.48
CA ALA A 95 -17.30 5.50 8.41
C ALA A 95 -16.61 4.46 7.52
N THR A 96 -16.69 3.20 7.93
CA THR A 96 -16.43 2.05 7.06
C THR A 96 -17.72 1.45 6.50
N ASN A 97 -17.57 0.59 5.49
CA ASN A 97 -18.66 -0.22 4.94
C ASN A 97 -19.30 -1.17 5.96
N VAL A 98 -18.62 -1.42 7.08
CA VAL A 98 -19.16 -2.20 8.19
C VAL A 98 -19.84 -1.26 9.18
N SER A 99 -21.16 -1.41 9.32
CA SER A 99 -21.92 -0.63 10.30
C SER A 99 -21.40 -0.90 11.71
N GLY A 100 -21.28 0.18 12.50
CA GLY A 100 -20.76 0.13 13.86
C GLY A 100 -19.24 0.22 13.97
N ILE A 101 -18.52 0.15 12.84
CA ILE A 101 -17.05 0.29 12.79
C ILE A 101 -16.68 1.49 11.93
N SER A 102 -15.97 2.43 12.54
CA SER A 102 -15.31 3.53 11.86
C SER A 102 -13.80 3.34 11.86
N THR A 103 -13.08 4.13 11.09
CA THR A 103 -11.62 4.13 11.06
C THR A 103 -11.08 5.55 11.24
N ARG A 104 -9.90 5.64 11.86
CA ARG A 104 -9.09 6.87 11.88
C ARG A 104 -7.63 6.57 11.58
N LEU A 105 -6.94 7.53 10.99
CA LEU A 105 -5.50 7.50 10.75
C LEU A 105 -4.81 8.41 11.76
N LEU A 106 -3.72 7.92 12.34
CA LEU A 106 -2.83 8.67 13.22
C LEU A 106 -1.50 8.87 12.50
N VAL A 107 -1.05 10.12 12.49
CA VAL A 107 0.26 10.51 11.96
C VAL A 107 1.02 11.20 13.09
N ASN A 108 2.24 10.74 13.37
CA ASN A 108 3.00 11.21 14.54
C ASN A 108 2.20 11.10 15.85
N GLY A 109 1.38 10.05 15.98
CA GLY A 109 0.50 9.80 17.13
C GLY A 109 -0.77 10.66 17.20
N GLN A 110 -0.99 11.58 16.25
CA GLN A 110 -2.14 12.47 16.25
C GLN A 110 -3.17 12.07 15.19
N PRO A 111 -4.47 12.01 15.52
CA PRO A 111 -5.52 11.79 14.52
C PRO A 111 -5.52 12.90 13.48
N VAL A 112 -5.61 12.54 12.20
CA VAL A 112 -5.65 13.50 11.09
C VAL A 112 -7.05 13.73 10.58
N THR A 113 -7.30 14.94 10.08
CA THR A 113 -8.53 15.32 9.37
C THR A 113 -8.27 15.37 7.86
N ASN A 114 -9.31 15.53 7.07
CA ASN A 114 -9.16 15.68 5.62
C ASN A 114 -8.38 16.93 5.25
N ASN A 115 -7.61 16.84 4.17
CA ASN A 115 -6.74 17.90 3.68
C ASN A 115 -5.68 18.34 4.72
N THR A 116 -5.28 17.42 5.61
CA THR A 116 -4.16 17.67 6.53
C THR A 116 -2.85 17.69 5.72
N SER A 117 -2.10 18.79 5.83
CA SER A 117 -0.71 18.88 5.37
C SER A 117 0.23 18.67 6.56
N VAL A 118 0.93 17.53 6.58
CA VAL A 118 1.92 17.21 7.60
C VAL A 118 3.30 17.59 7.06
N ALA A 119 4.03 18.48 7.74
CA ALA A 119 5.33 18.95 7.28
C ALA A 119 6.38 17.83 7.17
N SER A 120 6.38 16.89 8.12
CA SER A 120 7.22 15.69 8.10
C SER A 120 6.57 14.55 8.89
N VAL A 121 6.61 13.34 8.32
CA VAL A 121 6.22 12.11 9.00
C VAL A 121 7.48 11.46 9.53
N ASN A 122 7.61 11.40 10.85
CA ASN A 122 8.83 10.98 11.54
C ASN A 122 8.64 9.71 12.38
N SER A 123 7.41 9.20 12.44
CA SER A 123 7.09 7.93 13.09
C SER A 123 6.24 7.06 12.16
N PRO A 124 6.16 5.75 12.43
CA PRO A 124 5.16 4.89 11.80
C PRO A 124 3.75 5.51 11.89
N LEU A 125 2.95 5.30 10.85
CA LEU A 125 1.54 5.65 10.90
C LEU A 125 0.77 4.55 11.61
N GLU A 126 -0.36 4.92 12.21
CA GLU A 126 -1.27 3.95 12.80
C GLU A 126 -2.68 4.13 12.23
N VAL A 127 -3.21 3.07 11.65
CA VAL A 127 -4.63 2.99 11.30
C VAL A 127 -5.34 2.32 12.46
N GLN A 128 -6.40 2.93 12.95
CA GLN A 128 -7.25 2.36 13.98
C GLN A 128 -8.63 2.03 13.41
N LEU A 129 -9.17 0.89 13.81
CA LEU A 129 -10.59 0.59 13.73
C LEU A 129 -11.21 0.89 15.09
N VAL A 130 -12.33 1.61 15.08
CA VAL A 130 -12.98 2.11 16.29
C VAL A 130 -14.47 1.78 16.23
N ARG A 131 -15.00 1.23 17.33
CA ARG A 131 -16.44 1.03 17.53
C ARG A 131 -17.13 2.39 17.61
N ASP A 132 -18.03 2.69 16.68
CA ASP A 132 -18.83 3.93 16.68
C ASP A 132 -20.23 3.73 17.30
N SER A 133 -21.16 4.67 17.13
CA SER A 133 -22.50 4.61 17.72
C SER A 133 -23.54 3.85 16.88
N ARG A 134 -23.22 3.50 15.63
CA ARG A 134 -24.15 2.76 14.75
C ARG A 134 -24.33 1.32 15.26
N PRO A 135 -25.39 0.61 14.85
CA PRO A 135 -25.51 -0.82 15.13
C PRO A 135 -24.30 -1.60 14.61
N LEU A 136 -23.73 -2.47 15.43
CA LEU A 136 -22.60 -3.31 15.03
C LEU A 136 -23.09 -4.47 14.17
N VAL A 137 -22.65 -4.55 12.93
CA VAL A 137 -23.06 -5.56 11.95
C VAL A 137 -21.82 -6.24 11.37
N ALA A 138 -21.88 -7.54 11.09
CA ALA A 138 -20.81 -8.26 10.41
C ALA A 138 -20.68 -7.80 8.94
N GLY A 139 -19.48 -7.88 8.36
CA GLY A 139 -19.28 -7.50 6.96
C GLY A 139 -17.82 -7.36 6.55
N SER A 140 -17.58 -7.08 5.28
CA SER A 140 -16.24 -6.82 4.76
C SER A 140 -15.87 -5.34 4.89
N LEU A 141 -14.65 -5.05 5.34
CA LEU A 141 -14.10 -3.70 5.36
C LEU A 141 -13.63 -3.22 3.98
N LYS A 142 -13.60 -4.10 2.96
CA LYS A 142 -13.18 -3.72 1.60
C LYS A 142 -13.98 -2.51 1.12
N GLY A 143 -13.29 -1.47 0.65
CA GLY A 143 -13.92 -0.26 0.13
C GLY A 143 -14.80 -0.52 -1.09
N SER A 144 -15.67 0.44 -1.40
CA SER A 144 -16.72 0.30 -2.41
C SER A 144 -16.32 0.77 -3.81
N ALA A 145 -15.32 1.66 -3.93
CA ALA A 145 -14.86 2.18 -5.21
C ALA A 145 -13.89 1.24 -5.93
N THR A 146 -13.61 1.53 -7.21
CA THR A 146 -12.58 0.84 -8.01
C THR A 146 -11.19 0.92 -7.38
N ASN A 147 -10.87 2.06 -6.75
CA ASN A 147 -9.67 2.27 -5.94
C ASN A 147 -10.10 2.45 -4.47
N PRO A 148 -10.28 1.36 -3.70
CA PRO A 148 -11.03 1.34 -2.45
C PRO A 148 -10.23 1.82 -1.23
N GLY A 149 -9.31 2.77 -1.42
CA GLY A 149 -8.50 3.31 -0.33
C GLY A 149 -9.32 4.18 0.61
N TYR A 150 -9.20 3.94 1.92
CA TYR A 150 -9.83 4.78 2.96
C TYR A 150 -9.01 6.05 3.25
N TYR A 151 -7.71 5.98 3.00
CA TYR A 151 -6.79 7.11 3.11
C TYR A 151 -5.93 7.17 1.86
N SER A 152 -5.71 8.38 1.36
CA SER A 152 -4.66 8.66 0.39
C SER A 152 -3.62 9.57 1.02
N ILE A 153 -2.36 9.21 0.85
CA ILE A 153 -1.22 9.97 1.36
C ILE A 153 -0.36 10.35 0.18
N CYS A 154 -0.20 11.65 -0.06
CA CYS A 154 0.36 12.18 -1.29
C CYS A 154 1.44 13.22 -0.99
N PRO A 155 2.54 13.25 -1.77
CA PRO A 155 3.63 14.20 -1.56
C PRO A 155 3.26 15.65 -1.94
N SER A 156 2.15 15.84 -2.66
CA SER A 156 1.64 17.14 -3.08
C SER A 156 0.17 17.30 -2.72
N SER A 157 -0.37 18.53 -2.81
CA SER A 157 -1.77 18.86 -2.46
C SER A 157 -2.80 18.24 -3.39
N VAL A 158 -2.36 17.47 -4.37
CA VAL A 158 -3.18 16.68 -5.28
C VAL A 158 -2.53 15.30 -5.41
N CYS A 159 -3.33 14.25 -5.39
CA CYS A 159 -2.84 12.89 -5.63
C CYS A 159 -2.79 12.63 -7.13
N TYR A 160 -1.65 12.92 -7.79
CA TYR A 160 -1.49 12.66 -9.21
C TYR A 160 -1.10 11.20 -9.48
N THR A 161 -1.56 10.67 -10.62
CA THR A 161 -1.05 9.43 -11.19
C THR A 161 0.43 9.60 -11.56
N GLY A 162 1.30 8.79 -10.97
CA GLY A 162 2.77 8.87 -11.15
C GLY A 162 3.52 9.44 -9.94
N ASP A 163 2.81 10.05 -8.98
CA ASP A 163 3.39 10.39 -7.68
C ASP A 163 3.62 9.13 -6.85
N SER A 164 4.61 9.17 -5.97
CA SER A 164 4.89 8.14 -4.96
C SER A 164 3.83 8.13 -3.83
N GLY A 165 2.57 8.39 -4.15
CA GLY A 165 1.46 8.34 -3.21
C GLY A 165 1.19 6.93 -2.68
N ARG A 166 0.49 6.86 -1.55
CA ARG A 166 0.04 5.61 -0.92
C ARG A 166 -1.46 5.62 -0.72
N GLY A 167 -2.11 4.53 -1.10
CA GLY A 167 -3.50 4.23 -0.78
C GLY A 167 -3.52 3.25 0.38
N ILE A 168 -4.26 3.54 1.44
CA ILE A 168 -4.45 2.59 2.55
C ILE A 168 -5.80 1.92 2.36
N ILE A 169 -5.78 0.64 2.03
CA ILE A 169 -6.97 -0.19 1.81
C ILE A 169 -7.20 -1.07 3.04
N LEU A 170 -8.42 -1.09 3.54
CA LEU A 170 -8.83 -2.02 4.60
C LEU A 170 -9.38 -3.30 3.96
N SER A 171 -8.96 -4.47 4.43
CA SER A 171 -9.38 -5.75 3.83
C SER A 171 -9.84 -6.82 4.81
N ALA A 172 -10.01 -6.48 6.09
CA ALA A 172 -10.54 -7.42 7.06
C ALA A 172 -11.99 -7.81 6.76
N THR A 173 -12.40 -8.96 7.29
CA THR A 173 -13.82 -9.30 7.44
C THR A 173 -14.18 -9.29 8.92
N VAL A 174 -15.19 -8.52 9.29
CA VAL A 174 -15.74 -8.46 10.65
C VAL A 174 -16.76 -9.55 10.83
N ARG A 175 -16.58 -10.37 11.87
CA ARG A 175 -17.55 -11.36 12.35
C ARG A 175 -17.93 -11.03 13.77
N LEU A 176 -19.21 -11.21 14.09
CA LEU A 176 -19.69 -11.04 15.45
C LEU A 176 -19.70 -12.37 16.17
N VAL A 177 -19.19 -12.35 17.39
CA VAL A 177 -19.33 -13.45 18.35
C VAL A 177 -20.24 -12.98 19.47
N ASN A 178 -21.12 -13.86 19.93
CA ASN A 178 -21.89 -13.57 21.13
C ASN A 178 -20.91 -13.53 22.30
N GLY A 179 -20.90 -12.44 23.06
CA GLY A 179 -20.24 -12.43 24.35
C GLY A 179 -20.93 -13.44 25.26
N THR A 180 -20.16 -14.27 25.95
CA THR A 180 -20.62 -15.03 27.12
C THR A 180 -20.72 -14.12 28.33
#